data_AF-A0A8S4H0H1-F1
#
_entry.id   AF-A0A8S4H0H1-F1
#
_cell.length_a   1.000
_cell.length_b   1.000
_cell.length_c   1.000
_cell.angle_alpha   90.00
_cell.angle_beta   90.00
_cell.angle_gamma   90.00
#
_symmetry.space_group_name_H-M   'P 1'
#
loop_
_entity.id
_entity.type
_entity.pdbx_description
1 polymer ?
#
loop_
_entity_poly.entity_id
_entity_poly.type
_entity_poly.pdbx_seq_one_letter_code
_entity_poly.pdbx_strand_id
1 'polypeptide(L)'
;MEAEYNNEHARCEEFVATDETACVGVPGASNRENCVLACVSRTCFDRVFQLEPLEEGQHDRVRADRYKECAKRDLRKRLKKRQRAGEL
;
A
#
# COMPACT_ATOMS: atom_id res chain seq x y z
N MET A 1 -14.63 -0.97 -5.32
CA MET A 1 -13.41 -1.19 -4.51
C MET A 1 -12.17 -1.46 -5.34
N GLU A 2 -12.28 -2.13 -6.51
CA GLU A 2 -11.13 -2.34 -7.41
C GLU A 2 -10.58 -1.02 -7.95
N ALA A 3 -11.46 -0.16 -8.50
CA ALA A 3 -11.06 1.13 -9.06
C ALA A 3 -10.44 2.04 -8.00
N GLU A 4 -11.01 2.08 -6.79
CA GLU A 4 -10.51 2.89 -5.68
C GLU A 4 -9.14 2.40 -5.21
N TYR A 5 -8.93 1.08 -5.18
CA TYR A 5 -7.61 0.51 -4.90
C TYR A 5 -6.61 0.90 -5.99
N ASN A 6 -6.96 0.75 -7.27
CA ASN A 6 -6.07 1.09 -8.39
C ASN A 6 -5.72 2.58 -8.40
N ASN A 7 -6.67 3.46 -8.08
CA ASN A 7 -6.43 4.89 -7.98
C ASN A 7 -5.50 5.23 -6.81
N GLU A 8 -5.72 4.63 -5.63
CA GLU A 8 -4.83 4.82 -4.48
C GLU A 8 -3.42 4.27 -4.74
N HIS A 9 -3.33 3.12 -5.44
CA HIS A 9 -2.07 2.54 -5.85
C HIS A 9 -1.30 3.47 -6.79
N ALA A 10 -1.95 3.95 -7.87
CA ALA A 10 -1.34 4.89 -8.81
C ALA A 10 -0.87 6.18 -8.12
N ARG A 11 -1.66 6.72 -7.20
CA ARG A 11 -1.28 7.87 -6.37
C ARG A 11 -0.01 7.59 -5.56
N CYS A 12 0.09 6.41 -4.96
CA CYS A 12 1.27 6.01 -4.21
C CYS A 12 2.48 5.73 -5.11
N GLU A 13 2.29 5.20 -6.31
CA GLU A 13 3.36 5.02 -7.29
C GLU A 13 3.99 6.35 -7.71
N GLU A 14 3.16 7.37 -7.95
CA GLU A 14 3.60 8.73 -8.26
C GLU A 14 4.31 9.39 -7.06
N PHE A 15 3.74 9.26 -5.86
CA PHE A 15 4.36 9.79 -4.64
C PHE A 15 5.73 9.15 -4.40
N VAL A 16 5.84 7.82 -4.48
CA VAL A 16 7.11 7.09 -4.32
C VAL A 16 8.12 7.41 -5.43
N ALA A 17 7.65 7.79 -6.62
CA ALA A 17 8.55 8.19 -7.71
C ALA A 17 9.15 9.59 -7.52
N THR A 18 8.46 10.47 -6.78
CA THR A 18 8.79 11.90 -6.73
C THR A 18 9.29 12.37 -5.37
N ASP A 19 8.99 11.63 -4.29
CA ASP A 19 9.35 12.00 -2.92
C ASP A 19 10.32 10.97 -2.30
N GLU A 20 11.54 11.42 -2.03
CA GLU A 20 12.60 10.61 -1.42
C GLU A 20 12.24 10.13 0.00
N THR A 21 11.31 10.79 0.68
CA THR A 21 10.84 10.41 2.01
C THR A 21 9.79 9.29 1.98
N ALA A 22 9.22 8.99 0.82
CA ALA A 22 8.13 8.02 0.68
C ALA A 22 8.49 6.60 1.16
N CYS A 23 9.79 6.26 1.14
CA CYS A 23 10.31 4.97 1.56
C CYS A 23 10.89 4.94 2.99
N VAL A 24 10.90 6.08 3.72
CA VAL A 24 11.54 6.15 5.04
C VAL A 24 10.83 5.23 6.03
N GLY A 25 11.61 4.36 6.68
CA GLY A 25 11.11 3.41 7.68
C GLY A 25 10.26 2.28 7.09
N VAL A 26 10.35 2.01 5.78
CA VAL A 26 9.73 0.84 5.14
C VAL A 26 10.74 -0.33 5.12
N PRO A 27 10.42 -1.48 5.73
CA PRO A 27 11.21 -2.70 5.58
C PRO A 27 11.43 -3.08 4.10
N GLY A 28 12.66 -3.43 3.73
CA GLY A 28 12.99 -3.78 2.34
C GLY A 28 12.82 -2.64 1.34
N ALA A 29 13.02 -1.38 1.75
CA ALA A 29 12.87 -0.20 0.89
C ALA A 29 13.74 -0.19 -0.38
N SER A 30 14.71 -1.10 -0.52
CA SER A 30 15.42 -1.33 -1.79
C SER A 30 14.49 -1.86 -2.89
N ASN A 31 13.41 -2.57 -2.54
CA ASN A 31 12.34 -2.88 -3.46
C ASN A 31 11.27 -1.77 -3.39
N ARG A 32 11.15 -1.01 -4.49
CA ARG A 32 10.18 0.08 -4.65
C ARG A 32 8.74 -0.36 -4.36
N GLU A 33 8.38 -1.60 -4.67
CA GLU A 33 7.05 -2.14 -4.41
C GLU A 33 6.72 -2.11 -2.91
N ASN A 34 7.68 -2.40 -2.03
CA ASN A 34 7.45 -2.33 -0.59
C ASN A 34 7.00 -0.92 -0.16
N CYS A 35 7.58 0.13 -0.74
CA CYS A 35 7.20 1.52 -0.44
C CYS A 35 5.80 1.85 -0.96
N VAL A 36 5.47 1.41 -2.18
CA VAL A 36 4.14 1.64 -2.78
C VAL A 36 3.07 0.93 -1.93
N LEU A 37 3.30 -0.33 -1.55
CA LEU A 37 2.38 -1.09 -0.72
C LEU A 37 2.26 -0.48 0.70
N ALA A 38 3.37 -0.05 1.31
CA ALA A 38 3.32 0.64 2.60
C ALA A 38 2.57 1.98 2.53
N CYS A 39 2.70 2.73 1.43
CA CYS A 39 1.94 3.96 1.18
C CYS A 39 0.43 3.69 1.06
N VAL A 40 0.04 2.68 0.26
CA VAL A 40 -1.38 2.36 0.03
C VAL A 40 -2.06 1.94 1.33
N SER A 41 -1.44 1.08 2.13
CA SER A 41 -1.92 0.75 3.47
C SER A 41 -0.80 0.15 4.32
N ARG A 42 -0.21 0.99 5.18
CA ARG A 42 0.87 0.58 6.11
C ARG A 42 0.49 -0.64 6.94
N THR A 43 -0.72 -0.65 7.51
CA THR A 43 -1.24 -1.77 8.31
C THR A 43 -1.29 -3.09 7.54
N CYS A 44 -1.67 -3.06 6.25
CA CYS A 44 -1.74 -4.26 5.44
C CYS A 44 -0.36 -4.71 4.95
N PHE A 45 0.53 -3.76 4.64
CA PHE A 45 1.92 -4.06 4.34
C PHE A 45 2.58 -4.74 5.53
N ASP A 46 2.44 -4.15 6.72
CA ASP A 46 3.10 -4.67 7.91
C ASP A 46 2.63 -6.10 8.21
N ARG A 47 1.33 -6.37 8.03
CA ARG A 47 0.74 -7.69 8.24
C ARG A 47 1.22 -8.76 7.25
N VAL A 48 1.55 -8.39 6.01
CA VAL A 48 1.81 -9.35 4.92
C VAL A 48 3.30 -9.47 4.61
N PHE A 49 4.05 -8.37 4.76
CA PHE A 49 5.42 -8.23 4.28
C PHE A 49 6.42 -7.77 5.36
N GLN A 50 6.02 -7.31 6.56
CA GLN A 50 6.99 -6.76 7.54
C GLN A 50 8.10 -7.74 7.94
N LEU A 51 7.71 -9.00 8.19
CA LEU A 51 8.65 -10.03 8.65
C LEU A 51 9.59 -10.49 7.53
N GLU A 52 9.10 -10.50 6.29
CA GLU A 52 9.84 -10.93 5.12
C GLU A 52 9.50 -9.98 3.95
N PRO A 53 10.11 -8.80 3.91
CA PRO A 53 9.84 -7.83 2.85
C PRO A 53 10.28 -8.37 1.50
N LEU A 54 9.71 -7.85 0.42
CA LEU A 54 10.14 -8.26 -0.92
C LEU A 54 11.58 -7.81 -1.16
N GLU A 55 12.43 -8.71 -1.63
CA GLU A 55 13.78 -8.37 -2.12
C GLU A 55 13.69 -7.71 -3.50
N GLU A 56 14.74 -7.01 -3.93
CA GLU A 56 14.77 -6.37 -5.25
C GLU A 56 14.55 -7.42 -6.36
N GLY A 57 13.57 -7.17 -7.23
CA GLY A 57 13.19 -8.10 -8.30
C GLY A 57 12.33 -9.30 -7.86
N GLN A 58 12.03 -9.45 -6.56
CA GLN A 58 11.11 -10.47 -6.07
C GLN A 58 9.66 -10.02 -6.26
N HIS A 59 8.82 -10.94 -6.76
CA HIS A 59 7.37 -10.74 -6.84
C HIS A 59 6.65 -11.96 -6.24
N ASP A 60 5.96 -11.75 -5.12
CA ASP A 60 5.17 -12.79 -4.46
C ASP A 60 3.68 -12.60 -4.75
N ARG A 61 3.18 -13.31 -5.78
CA ARG A 61 1.78 -13.19 -6.23
C ARG A 61 0.77 -13.58 -5.16
N VAL A 62 1.08 -14.59 -4.35
CA VAL A 62 0.16 -15.09 -3.30
C VAL A 62 0.01 -14.05 -2.19
N ARG A 63 1.12 -13.44 -1.77
CA ARG A 63 1.07 -12.36 -0.79
C ARG A 63 0.50 -11.07 -1.38
N ALA A 64 0.74 -10.77 -2.66
CA ALA A 64 0.13 -9.64 -3.35
C ALA A 64 -1.41 -9.73 -3.35
N ASP A 65 -1.99 -10.91 -3.60
CA ASP A 65 -3.44 -11.11 -3.54
C ASP A 65 -3.99 -10.91 -2.11
N ARG A 66 -3.30 -11.47 -1.10
CA ARG A 66 -3.67 -11.29 0.32
C ARG A 66 -3.60 -9.83 0.74
N TYR A 67 -2.56 -9.12 0.29
CA TYR A 67 -2.38 -7.71 0.53
C TYR A 67 -3.50 -6.90 -0.12
N LYS A 68 -3.81 -7.15 -1.40
CA LYS A 68 -4.83 -6.43 -2.15
C LYS A 68 -6.19 -6.52 -1.50
N GLU A 69 -6.58 -7.71 -1.02
CA GLU A 69 -7.84 -7.89 -0.29
C GLU A 69 -7.84 -7.17 1.08
N CYS A 70 -6.72 -7.16 1.79
CA CYS A 70 -6.57 -6.36 3.01
C CYS A 70 -6.73 -4.86 2.71
N ALA A 71 -6.00 -4.35 1.72
CA ALA A 71 -5.95 -2.93 1.36
C ALA A 71 -7.31 -2.42 0.87
N LYS A 72 -8.03 -3.19 0.05
CA LYS A 72 -9.42 -2.87 -0.35
C LYS A 72 -10.32 -2.71 0.88
N ARG A 73 -10.23 -3.61 1.86
CA ARG A 73 -11.04 -3.52 3.08
C ARG A 73 -10.68 -2.28 3.90
N ASP A 74 -9.39 -1.96 4.01
CA ASP A 74 -8.90 -0.78 4.71
C ASP A 74 -9.38 0.52 4.04
N LEU A 75 -9.21 0.64 2.73
CA LEU A 75 -9.68 1.80 1.96
C LEU A 75 -11.18 2.00 2.09
N ARG A 76 -11.97 0.91 2.04
CA ARG A 76 -13.43 0.99 2.26
C ARG A 76 -13.77 1.57 3.63
N LYS A 77 -13.01 1.23 4.68
CA LYS A 77 -13.21 1.78 6.02
C LYS A 77 -12.83 3.27 6.08
N ARG A 78 -11.70 3.65 5.48
CA ARG A 78 -11.25 5.05 5.41
C ARG A 78 -12.26 5.92 4.67
N LEU A 79 -12.76 5.48 3.52
CA LEU A 79 -13.79 6.20 2.75
C LEU A 79 -15.09 6.36 3.53
N LYS A 80 -15.59 5.28 4.17
CA LYS A 80 -16.78 5.38 5.04
C LYS A 80 -16.57 6.33 6.21
N LYS A 81 -15.37 6.38 6.79
CA LYS A 81 -15.03 7.30 7.88
C LYS A 81 -15.06 8.75 7.38
N ARG A 82 -14.44 9.05 6.23
CA ARG A 82 -14.45 10.39 5.62
C ARG A 82 -15.86 10.85 5.24
N GLN A 83 -16.69 9.97 4.68
CA GLN A 83 -18.11 10.26 4.41
C GLN A 83 -18.86 10.64 5.68
N ARG A 84 -18.63 9.91 6.78
CA ARG A 84 -19.24 10.20 8.09
C ARG A 84 -18.73 11.51 8.70
N ALA A 85 -17.50 11.90 8.38
CA ALA A 85 -16.90 13.15 8.82
C ALA A 85 -17.25 14.35 7.92
N GLY A 86 -17.94 14.13 6.79
CA GLY A 86 -18.28 15.19 5.82
C GLY A 86 -17.09 15.66 4.96
N GLU A 87 -16.06 14.82 4.79
CA GLU A 87 -14.80 15.14 4.09
C GLU A 87 -14.71 14.56 2.66
N LEU A 88 -15.86 14.26 2.05
CA LEU A 88 -15.98 13.72 0.70
C LEU A 88 -16.82 14.63 -0.20
#